data_AF-A0A963FQK4-F1
#
_entry.id   AF-A0A963FQK4-F1
#
_cell.length_a   1.000
_cell.length_b   1.000
_cell.length_c   1.000
_cell.angle_alpha   90.00
_cell.angle_beta   90.00
_cell.angle_gamma   90.00
#
_symmetry.space_group_name_H-M   'P 1'
#
loop_
_entity.id
_entity.type
_entity.pdbx_description
1 polymer ?
#
loop_
_entity_poly.entity_id
_entity_poly.type
_entity_poly.pdbx_seq_one_letter_code
_entity_poly.pdbx_strand_id
1 'polypeptide(L)'
;MSTLELLTTIFSTFGLIFLAEIGDKSQLVCMTLAARHRHPPVLLGAVAAFLVLNTLAVVFGAGLAQWIPDYVLAIAVAILFGVFGIKSLLTTEEDDEDGETVEKPGHGIFVTTFLMLFLAEMGDKT
;
A
#
# COMPACT_ATOMS: atom_id res chain seq x y z
N MET A 1 5.17 -24.20 -21.78
CA MET A 1 4.47 -22.91 -21.78
C MET A 1 4.55 -22.36 -23.20
N SER A 2 3.43 -22.22 -23.92
CA SER A 2 3.45 -21.57 -25.24
C SER A 2 3.56 -20.05 -25.06
N THR A 3 4.11 -19.35 -26.05
CA THR A 3 4.27 -17.88 -26.02
C THR A 3 2.94 -17.14 -25.89
N LEU A 4 1.84 -17.73 -26.36
CA LEU A 4 0.48 -17.19 -26.23
C LEU A 4 -0.08 -17.28 -24.81
N GLU A 5 0.22 -18.35 -24.07
CA GLU A 5 -0.15 -18.48 -22.65
C GLU A 5 0.57 -17.43 -21.80
N LEU A 6 1.84 -17.19 -22.10
CA LEU A 6 2.64 -16.17 -21.42
C LEU A 6 2.11 -14.77 -21.71
N LEU A 7 1.77 -14.48 -22.96
CA LEU A 7 1.16 -13.20 -23.35
C LEU A 7 -0.18 -12.98 -22.63
N THR A 8 -1.05 -13.99 -22.64
CA THR A 8 -2.35 -13.93 -21.97
C THR A 8 -2.22 -13.71 -20.47
N THR A 9 -1.27 -14.41 -19.82
CA THR A 9 -1.02 -14.26 -18.38
C THR A 9 -0.54 -12.85 -18.05
N ILE A 10 0.43 -12.32 -18.80
CA ILE A 10 0.97 -10.97 -18.59
C ILE A 10 -0.15 -9.93 -18.73
N PHE A 11 -0.91 -9.96 -19.82
CA PHE A 11 -1.96 -8.97 -20.05
C PHE A 11 -3.11 -9.09 -19.04
N SER A 12 -3.52 -10.30 -18.67
CA SER A 12 -4.59 -10.53 -17.71
C SER A 12 -4.19 -10.07 -16.30
N THR A 13 -3.02 -10.49 -15.82
CA THR A 13 -2.53 -10.09 -14.50
C THR A 13 -2.23 -8.60 -14.43
N PHE A 14 -1.59 -8.04 -15.47
CA PHE A 14 -1.37 -6.59 -15.54
C PHE A 14 -2.69 -5.84 -15.54
N GLY A 15 -3.65 -6.20 -16.40
CA GLY A 15 -4.93 -5.53 -16.49
C GLY A 15 -5.72 -5.59 -15.18
N LEU A 16 -5.77 -6.77 -14.53
CA LEU A 16 -6.47 -6.95 -13.26
C LEU A 16 -5.85 -6.11 -12.15
N ILE A 17 -4.53 -6.19 -11.95
CA ILE A 17 -3.85 -5.44 -10.89
C ILE A 17 -3.89 -3.94 -11.20
N PHE A 18 -3.66 -3.54 -12.45
CA PHE A 18 -3.73 -2.15 -12.86
C PHE A 18 -5.10 -1.55 -12.56
N LEU A 19 -6.19 -2.26 -12.89
CA LEU A 19 -7.54 -1.77 -12.62
C LEU A 19 -7.88 -1.77 -11.12
N ALA A 20 -7.31 -2.69 -10.34
CA ALA A 20 -7.47 -2.74 -8.89
C ALA A 20 -6.70 -1.62 -8.17
N GLU A 21 -5.54 -1.22 -8.71
CA GLU A 21 -4.61 -0.28 -8.10
C GLU A 21 -4.73 1.14 -8.68
N ILE A 22 -5.50 1.36 -9.75
CA ILE A 22 -5.59 2.67 -10.39
C ILE A 22 -6.32 3.66 -9.48
N GLY A 23 -5.61 4.72 -9.07
CA GLY A 23 -6.18 5.74 -8.20
C GLY A 23 -6.11 5.39 -6.72
N ASP A 24 -5.25 4.44 -6.33
CA ASP A 24 -4.95 4.21 -4.93
C ASP A 24 -4.46 5.51 -4.22
N LYS A 25 -4.74 5.60 -2.91
CA LYS A 25 -4.42 6.75 -2.06
C LYS A 25 -2.94 7.12 -2.15
N SER A 26 -2.05 6.12 -2.19
CA SER A 26 -0.61 6.33 -2.31
C SER A 26 -0.23 7.05 -3.62
N GLN A 27 -0.93 6.76 -4.72
CA GLN A 27 -0.73 7.38 -6.02
C GLN A 27 -1.24 8.82 -6.03
N LEU A 28 -2.40 9.09 -5.43
CA LEU A 28 -2.96 10.44 -5.30
C LEU A 28 -2.06 11.36 -4.45
N VAL A 29 -1.53 10.85 -3.33
CA VAL A 29 -0.54 11.57 -2.50
C VAL A 29 0.73 11.87 -3.31
N CYS A 30 1.26 10.90 -4.06
CA CYS A 30 2.43 11.14 -4.89
C CYS A 30 2.19 12.18 -6.00
N MET A 31 1.03 12.11 -6.69
CA MET A 31 0.67 13.04 -7.75
C MET A 31 0.50 14.46 -7.23
N THR A 32 -0.19 14.64 -6.10
CA THR A 32 -0.42 15.96 -5.49
C THR A 32 0.89 16.61 -5.03
N LEU A 33 1.77 15.86 -4.37
CA LEU A 33 3.08 16.39 -3.96
C LEU A 33 3.98 16.70 -5.17
N ALA A 34 3.97 15.85 -6.21
CA ALA A 34 4.74 16.07 -7.43
C ALA A 34 4.22 17.24 -8.29
N ALA A 35 2.92 17.54 -8.23
CA ALA A 35 2.34 18.70 -8.89
C ALA A 35 2.72 20.02 -8.19
N ARG A 36 2.86 20.00 -6.86
CA ARG A 36 3.16 21.20 -6.05
C ARG A 36 4.66 21.45 -5.83
N HIS A 37 5.50 20.44 -6.01
CA HIS A 37 6.93 20.50 -5.70
C HIS A 37 7.81 19.90 -6.80
N ARG A 38 9.13 20.08 -6.71
CA ARG A 38 10.07 19.48 -7.68
C ARG A 38 10.00 17.95 -7.60
N HIS A 39 9.92 17.29 -8.76
CA HIS A 39 9.78 15.83 -8.85
C HIS A 39 10.89 14.98 -8.15
N PRO A 40 12.19 15.38 -8.10
CA PRO A 40 13.23 14.51 -7.54
C PRO A 40 13.09 14.19 -6.03
N PRO A 41 12.90 15.18 -5.12
CA PRO A 41 12.74 14.89 -3.69
C PRO A 41 11.47 14.11 -3.36
N VAL A 42 10.39 14.30 -4.12
CA VAL A 42 9.14 13.55 -3.95
C VAL A 42 9.37 12.07 -4.29
N LEU A 43 10.01 11.80 -5.44
CA LEU A 43 10.32 10.43 -5.85
C LEU A 43 11.23 9.72 -4.83
N LEU A 44 12.28 10.39 -4.36
CA LEU A 44 13.17 9.82 -3.35
C LEU A 44 12.44 9.56 -2.02
N GLY A 45 11.55 10.47 -1.60
CA GLY A 45 10.76 10.30 -0.37
C GLY A 45 9.80 9.12 -0.47
N ALA A 46 9.13 8.97 -1.62
CA ALA A 46 8.24 7.84 -1.88
C ALA A 46 8.98 6.50 -1.93
N VAL A 47 10.11 6.43 -2.63
CA VAL A 47 10.96 5.23 -2.68
C VAL A 47 11.46 4.86 -1.28
N ALA A 48 11.90 5.84 -0.49
CA ALA A 48 12.34 5.59 0.88
C ALA A 48 11.19 5.06 1.76
N ALA A 49 9.97 5.59 1.63
CA ALA A 49 8.81 5.12 2.38
C ALA A 49 8.49 3.67 2.06
N PHE A 50 8.36 3.32 0.78
CA PHE A 50 8.09 1.93 0.37
C PHE A 50 9.22 0.97 0.75
N LEU A 51 10.48 1.40 0.65
CA LEU A 51 11.61 0.58 1.04
C LEU A 51 11.56 0.26 2.54
N VAL A 52 11.25 1.24 3.38
CA VAL A 52 11.09 1.03 4.83
C VAL A 52 9.89 0.12 5.12
N LEU A 53 8.73 0.40 4.55
CA LEU A 53 7.51 -0.40 4.74
C LEU A 53 7.72 -1.87 4.34
N ASN A 54 8.27 -2.12 3.15
CA ASN A 54 8.53 -3.47 2.66
C ASN A 54 9.61 -4.18 3.49
N THR A 55 10.68 -3.49 3.88
CA THR A 55 11.71 -4.07 4.73
C THR A 55 11.11 -4.49 6.08
N LEU A 56 10.28 -3.62 6.67
CA LEU A 56 9.61 -3.90 7.93
C LEU A 56 8.68 -5.11 7.81
N ALA A 57 7.85 -5.14 6.77
CA ALA A 57 6.94 -6.25 6.48
C ALA A 57 7.68 -7.58 6.32
N VAL A 58 8.79 -7.60 5.58
CA VAL A 58 9.59 -8.81 5.36
C VAL A 58 10.30 -9.25 6.64
N VAL A 59 10.90 -8.33 7.39
CA VAL A 59 11.62 -8.65 8.63
C VAL A 59 10.68 -9.22 9.68
N PHE A 60 9.53 -8.58 9.92
CA PHE A 60 8.54 -9.10 10.85
C PHE A 60 7.86 -10.37 10.34
N GLY A 61 7.50 -10.42 9.06
CA GLY A 61 6.87 -11.60 8.47
C GLY A 61 7.77 -12.84 8.53
N ALA A 62 9.05 -12.69 8.15
CA ALA A 62 10.02 -13.78 8.23
C ALA A 62 10.33 -14.15 9.69
N GLY A 63 10.45 -13.17 10.58
CA GLY A 63 10.67 -13.42 12.01
C GLY A 63 9.52 -14.20 12.66
N LEU A 64 8.28 -13.83 12.37
CA LEU A 64 7.09 -14.53 12.87
C LEU A 64 6.94 -15.93 12.27
N ALA A 65 7.22 -16.09 10.96
CA ALA A 65 7.16 -17.38 10.28
C ALA A 65 8.16 -18.40 10.84
N GLN A 66 9.30 -17.96 11.40
CA GLN A 66 10.25 -18.86 12.03
C GLN A 66 9.80 -19.41 13.39
N TRP A 67 8.90 -18.70 14.08
CA TRP A 67 8.45 -19.05 15.43
C TRP A 67 7.09 -19.74 15.45
N ILE A 68 6.28 -19.52 14.42
CA ILE A 68 4.90 -19.98 14.35
C ILE A 68 4.80 -21.15 13.35
N PRO A 69 4.20 -22.29 13.73
CA PRO A 69 3.96 -23.39 12.80
C PRO A 69 3.09 -22.96 11.62
N ASP A 70 3.41 -23.43 10.41
CA ASP A 70 2.72 -23.06 9.16
C ASP A 70 1.20 -23.21 9.22
N TYR A 71 0.70 -24.23 9.91
CA TYR A 71 -0.74 -24.47 10.05
C TYR A 71 -1.44 -23.37 10.85
N VAL A 72 -0.80 -22.81 11.88
CA VAL A 72 -1.35 -21.71 12.68
C VAL A 72 -1.39 -20.44 11.85
N LEU A 73 -0.31 -20.18 11.09
CA LEU A 73 -0.23 -19.03 10.20
C LEU A 73 -1.33 -19.10 9.11
N ALA A 74 -1.51 -20.26 8.48
CA ALA A 74 -2.52 -20.47 7.46
C ALA A 74 -3.94 -20.25 8.00
N ILE A 75 -4.26 -20.77 9.20
CA ILE A 75 -5.56 -20.56 9.84
C ILE A 75 -5.75 -19.07 10.18
N ALA A 76 -4.71 -18.42 10.72
CA ALA A 76 -4.78 -16.99 11.06
C ALA A 76 -5.05 -16.13 9.82
N VAL A 77 -4.34 -16.37 8.71
CA VAL A 77 -4.54 -15.68 7.43
C VAL A 77 -5.95 -15.94 6.90
N ALA A 78 -6.44 -17.19 6.92
CA ALA A 78 -7.78 -17.52 6.48
C ALA A 78 -8.87 -16.79 7.29
N ILE A 79 -8.72 -16.73 8.62
CA ILE A 79 -9.63 -15.99 9.49
C ILE A 79 -9.56 -14.49 9.18
N LEU A 80 -8.36 -13.93 9.04
CA LEU A 80 -8.16 -12.50 8.76
C LEU A 80 -8.82 -12.10 7.44
N PHE A 81 -8.57 -12.84 6.36
CA PHE A 81 -9.20 -12.62 5.06
C PHE A 81 -10.72 -12.84 5.11
N GLY A 82 -11.20 -13.82 5.86
CA GLY A 82 -12.63 -14.04 6.06
C GLY A 82 -13.30 -12.85 6.75
N VAL A 83 -12.70 -12.34 7.82
CA VAL A 83 -13.20 -11.18 8.58
C VAL A 83 -13.17 -9.92 7.72
N PHE A 84 -12.05 -9.60 7.07
CA PHE A 84 -11.95 -8.43 6.19
C PHE A 84 -12.86 -8.53 4.97
N GLY A 85 -13.00 -9.71 4.37
CA GLY A 85 -13.92 -9.95 3.26
C GLY A 85 -15.38 -9.74 3.69
N ILE A 86 -15.77 -10.26 4.85
CA ILE A 86 -17.13 -10.04 5.40
C ILE A 86 -17.33 -8.57 5.76
N LYS A 87 -16.36 -7.92 6.42
CA LYS A 87 -16.41 -6.48 6.72
C LYS A 87 -16.58 -5.68 5.45
N SER A 88 -15.79 -5.94 4.41
CA SER A 88 -15.88 -5.27 3.11
C SER A 88 -17.24 -5.47 2.43
N LEU A 89 -17.88 -6.63 2.59
CA LEU A 89 -19.23 -6.87 2.06
C LEU A 89 -20.35 -6.19 2.88
N LEU A 90 -20.14 -5.98 4.18
CA LEU A 90 -21.12 -5.38 5.09
C LEU A 90 -20.96 -3.86 5.24
N THR A 91 -19.75 -3.34 5.03
CA THR A 91 -19.46 -1.91 5.00
C THR A 91 -20.03 -1.35 3.70
N THR A 92 -21.24 -0.81 3.79
CA THR A 92 -21.76 0.15 2.81
C THR A 92 -21.04 1.46 3.08
N GLU A 93 -20.23 1.89 2.11
CA GLU A 93 -19.45 3.13 2.03
C GLU A 93 -19.87 4.17 3.09
N GLU A 94 -19.14 4.23 4.21
CA GLU A 94 -18.99 5.49 4.92
C GLU A 94 -17.94 6.26 4.10
N ASP A 95 -18.43 7.25 3.34
CA ASP A 95 -17.61 8.32 2.78
C ASP A 95 -16.89 9.01 3.94
N ASP A 96 -15.71 8.51 4.28
CA ASP A 96 -14.78 9.25 5.11
C ASP A 96 -14.21 10.37 4.24
N GLU A 97 -14.78 11.57 4.40
CA GLU A 97 -14.17 12.82 3.99
C GLU A 97 -12.69 12.81 4.41
N ASP A 98 -11.77 13.06 3.48
CA ASP A 98 -10.37 13.17 3.82
C ASP A 98 -10.15 14.41 4.69
N GLY A 99 -10.14 14.16 6.00
CA GLY A 99 -9.86 15.13 7.03
C GLY A 99 -8.57 15.89 6.73
N GLU A 100 -8.72 17.18 6.47
CA GLU A 100 -7.64 18.14 6.49
C GLU A 100 -6.74 17.90 7.69
N THR A 101 -5.46 17.57 7.49
CA THR A 101 -4.48 17.73 8.56
C THR A 101 -3.15 18.33 8.12
N VAL A 102 -3.15 19.67 8.21
CA VAL A 102 -2.10 20.52 8.79
C VAL A 102 -0.72 20.45 8.12
N GLU A 103 -0.53 21.29 7.10
CA GLU A 103 0.77 21.89 6.83
C GLU A 103 1.22 22.67 8.08
N LYS A 104 2.14 22.10 8.88
CA LYS A 104 2.97 22.88 9.80
C LYS A 104 4.39 22.94 9.24
N PRO A 105 4.92 24.15 8.97
CA PRO A 105 6.06 24.34 8.09
C PRO A 105 7.36 24.05 8.83
N GLY A 106 8.24 23.24 8.23
CA GLY A 106 9.61 23.09 8.74
C GLY A 106 10.41 21.91 8.18
N HIS A 107 9.75 20.84 7.74
CA HIS A 107 10.44 19.65 7.23
C HIS A 107 10.54 19.68 5.69
N GLY A 108 11.72 19.34 5.16
CA GLY A 108 11.97 19.35 3.72
C GLY A 108 11.02 18.41 2.97
N ILE A 109 10.69 18.75 1.72
CA ILE A 109 9.70 18.07 0.86
C ILE A 109 9.88 16.55 0.84
N PHE A 110 11.13 16.07 0.82
CA PHE A 110 11.46 14.64 0.93
C PHE A 110 10.85 13.98 2.17
N VAL A 111 11.01 14.61 3.34
CA VAL A 111 10.52 14.11 4.63
C VAL A 111 9.00 14.16 4.65
N THR A 112 8.40 15.21 4.10
CA THR A 112 6.95 15.33 3.97
C THR A 112 6.38 14.21 3.10
N THR A 113 6.98 13.94 1.94
CA THR A 113 6.54 12.83 1.07
C THR A 113 6.71 11.48 1.78
N PHE A 114 7.85 11.26 2.43
CA PHE A 114 8.09 10.03 3.19
C PHE A 114 7.02 9.81 4.27
N LEU A 115 6.79 10.82 5.12
CA LEU A 115 5.85 10.71 6.24
C LEU A 115 4.41 10.58 5.76
N MET A 116 4.00 11.35 4.74
CA MET A 116 2.64 11.25 4.21
C MET A 116 2.37 9.87 3.61
N LEU A 117 3.32 9.33 2.84
CA LEU A 117 3.14 8.02 2.23
C LEU A 117 3.20 6.89 3.26
N PHE A 118 4.12 6.98 4.22
CA PHE A 118 4.24 6.03 5.33
C PHE A 118 2.97 6.03 6.20
N LEU A 119 2.44 7.21 6.51
CA LEU A 119 1.24 7.33 7.34
C LEU A 119 -0.03 6.92 6.60
N ALA A 120 -0.16 7.28 5.31
CA ALA A 120 -1.25 6.82 4.47
C ALA A 120 -1.30 5.28 4.41
N GLU A 121 -0.15 4.63 4.20
CA GLU A 121 -0.03 3.16 4.15
C GLU A 121 -0.25 2.46 5.49
N MET A 122 0.07 3.12 6.61
CA MET A 122 -0.19 2.59 7.95
C MET A 122 -1.63 2.83 8.42
N GLY A 123 -2.24 3.95 8.04
CA GLY A 123 -3.58 4.35 8.46
C GLY A 123 -4.69 3.57 7.78
N ASP A 124 -4.45 3.05 6.57
CA ASP A 124 -5.47 2.42 5.73
C ASP A 124 -5.64 0.89 5.94
N LYS A 125 -4.97 0.29 6.93
CA LYS A 125 -5.02 -1.17 7.15
C LYS A 125 -6.09 -1.67 8.13
N THR A 126 -7.18 -0.92 8.33
CA THR A 126 -8.37 -1.42 9.06
C THR A 126 -9.69 -1.00 8.45
#